data_AF-A0A2V2YU88-F1
#
_entry.id   AF-A0A2V2YU88-F1
#
_cell.length_a   1.000
_cell.length_b   1.000
_cell.length_c   1.000
_cell.angle_alpha   90.00
_cell.angle_beta   90.00
_cell.angle_gamma   90.00
#
_symmetry.space_group_name_H-M   'P 1'
#
loop_
_entity.id
_entity.type
_entity.pdbx_description
1 polymer ?
#
loop_
_entity_poly.entity_id
_entity_poly.type
_entity_poly.pdbx_seq_one_letter_code
_entity_poly.pdbx_strand_id
1 'polypeptide(L)'
;MNSDQLLSLIPQHPPFRFVDEIIYYNTDGNGYLTATFSPSKVKELHPKLKRVPMIILYEGIAQSSIILTQLMTLPLEDNELPVLGYMDLCQFDTPVEWEDEFLFDIKGIRFVSRKALMRGNISKKNGTIIASLFLSVATLQKGGGE
;
A
#
# COMPACT_ATOMS: atom_id res chain seq x y z
N MET A 1 8.39 -8.68 13.60
CA MET A 1 7.96 -9.60 12.53
C MET A 1 8.96 -9.50 11.39
N ASN A 2 9.24 -10.58 10.67
CA ASN A 2 10.02 -10.48 9.44
C ASN A 2 9.13 -9.99 8.28
N SER A 3 9.71 -9.65 7.13
CA SER A 3 8.97 -9.10 5.98
C SER A 3 7.86 -10.05 5.50
N ASP A 4 8.11 -11.35 5.39
CA ASP A 4 7.11 -12.33 4.94
C ASP A 4 5.89 -12.41 5.87
N GLN A 5 6.12 -12.36 7.18
CA GLN A 5 5.04 -12.31 8.19
C GLN A 5 4.22 -11.02 8.11
N LEU A 6 4.84 -9.91 7.69
CA LEU A 6 4.12 -8.64 7.47
C LEU A 6 3.29 -8.69 6.19
N LEU A 7 3.85 -9.27 5.11
CA LEU A 7 3.15 -9.44 3.84
C LEU A 7 1.97 -10.41 3.94
N SER A 8 1.99 -11.34 4.89
CA SER A 8 0.84 -12.22 5.15
C SER A 8 -0.35 -11.52 5.82
N LEU A 9 -0.19 -10.26 6.24
CA LEU A 9 -1.31 -9.47 6.79
C LEU A 9 -2.30 -9.04 5.71
N ILE A 10 -1.90 -9.05 4.43
CA ILE A 10 -2.80 -8.73 3.32
C ILE A 10 -3.20 -10.01 2.57
N PRO A 11 -4.45 -10.13 2.10
CA PRO A 11 -4.91 -11.30 1.37
C PRO A 11 -4.37 -11.37 -0.07
N GLN A 12 -3.84 -10.27 -0.60
CA GLN A 12 -3.33 -10.23 -1.97
C GLN A 12 -2.06 -11.07 -2.12
N HIS A 13 -2.00 -11.80 -3.24
CA HIS A 13 -0.84 -12.58 -3.67
C HIS A 13 -0.41 -12.14 -5.08
N PRO A 14 0.83 -12.42 -5.51
CA PRO A 14 1.21 -12.23 -6.90
C PRO A 14 0.20 -12.90 -7.85
N PRO A 15 -0.20 -12.23 -8.94
CA PRO A 15 0.38 -11.00 -9.47
C PRO A 15 -0.25 -9.69 -8.98
N PHE A 16 -1.18 -9.73 -8.02
CA PHE A 16 -1.91 -8.55 -7.53
C PHE A 16 -1.41 -8.03 -6.17
N ARG A 17 -0.35 -8.64 -5.63
CA ARG A 17 0.40 -8.06 -4.51
C ARG A 17 1.45 -7.13 -5.06
N PHE A 18 1.28 -5.83 -4.85
CA PHE A 18 2.16 -4.78 -5.33
C PHE A 18 3.04 -4.22 -4.20
N VAL A 19 3.42 -5.09 -3.27
CA VAL A 19 4.35 -4.81 -2.17
C VAL A 19 5.32 -5.98 -2.11
N ASP A 20 6.60 -5.69 -2.28
CA ASP A 20 7.66 -6.69 -2.32
C ASP A 20 8.28 -6.93 -0.95
N GLU A 21 8.51 -5.87 -0.19
CA GLU A 21 9.17 -5.94 1.10
C GLU A 21 8.74 -4.78 2.01
N ILE A 22 8.64 -5.05 3.32
CA ILE A 22 8.54 -4.01 4.34
C ILE A 22 9.93 -3.77 4.92
N ILE A 23 10.57 -2.66 4.56
CA ILE A 23 11.96 -2.36 4.94
C ILE A 23 12.06 -1.66 6.29
N TYR A 24 11.00 -0.97 6.72
CA TYR A 24 10.94 -0.30 8.02
C TYR A 24 9.50 -0.14 8.48
N TYR A 25 9.27 -0.29 9.78
CA TYR A 25 8.01 0.11 10.39
C TYR A 25 8.21 0.51 11.86
N ASN A 26 7.31 1.34 12.36
CA ASN A 26 7.21 1.72 13.76
C ASN A 26 5.73 1.78 14.16
N THR A 27 5.38 1.28 15.34
CA THR A 27 4.03 1.33 15.92
C THR A 27 3.88 2.37 17.03
N ASP A 28 4.93 3.10 17.37
CA ASP A 28 4.89 4.18 18.34
C ASP A 28 4.12 5.40 17.79
N GLY A 29 3.39 6.08 18.68
CA GLY A 29 2.60 7.26 18.34
C GLY A 29 1.55 6.97 17.27
N ASN A 30 1.64 7.66 16.13
CA ASN A 30 0.72 7.45 15.01
C ASN A 30 1.26 6.47 13.96
N GLY A 31 2.31 5.71 14.25
CA GLY A 31 2.84 4.68 13.37
C GLY A 31 3.43 5.19 12.05
N TYR A 32 4.31 4.38 11.49
CA TYR A 32 4.97 4.64 10.22
C TYR A 32 5.37 3.32 9.57
N LEU A 33 5.32 3.26 8.24
CA LEU A 33 5.75 2.10 7.47
C LEU A 33 6.39 2.54 6.16
N THR A 34 7.51 1.93 5.80
CA THR A 34 8.11 2.03 4.47
C THR A 34 8.16 0.66 3.81
N ALA A 35 7.64 0.58 2.60
CA ALA A 35 7.66 -0.62 1.77
C ALA A 35 8.30 -0.38 0.41
N THR A 36 8.72 -1.44 -0.27
CA THR A 36 9.29 -1.41 -1.62
C THR A 36 8.39 -2.12 -2.63
N PHE A 37 8.51 -1.72 -3.90
CA PHE A 37 7.89 -2.43 -5.01
C PHE A 37 8.67 -2.25 -6.32
N SER A 38 8.87 -3.35 -7.06
CA SER A 38 9.41 -3.37 -8.41
C SER A 38 8.34 -3.81 -9.43
N PRO A 39 7.81 -2.89 -10.26
CA PRO A 39 6.78 -3.21 -11.25
C PRO A 39 7.29 -4.09 -12.39
N SER A 40 8.60 -4.21 -12.57
CA SER A 40 9.22 -5.12 -13.54
C SER A 40 8.67 -6.56 -13.41
N LYS A 41 8.35 -6.99 -12.18
CA LYS A 41 7.81 -8.32 -11.84
C LYS A 41 6.42 -8.59 -12.42
N VAL A 42 5.66 -7.55 -12.74
CA VAL A 42 4.30 -7.66 -13.32
C VAL A 42 4.23 -7.14 -14.76
N LYS A 43 5.35 -6.70 -15.33
CA LYS A 43 5.44 -6.15 -16.70
C LYS A 43 4.93 -7.14 -17.76
N GLU A 44 5.22 -8.43 -17.58
CA GLU A 44 4.81 -9.49 -18.52
C GLU A 44 3.29 -9.63 -18.67
N LEU A 45 2.52 -9.20 -17.66
CA LEU A 45 1.05 -9.17 -17.69
C LEU A 45 0.52 -7.97 -18.47
N HIS A 46 1.38 -6.98 -18.73
CA HIS A 46 1.05 -5.73 -19.39
C HIS A 46 1.95 -5.44 -20.60
N PRO A 47 2.14 -6.40 -21.54
CA PRO A 47 3.19 -6.32 -22.57
C PRO A 47 2.99 -5.16 -23.57
N LYS A 48 1.78 -4.60 -23.65
CA LYS A 48 1.45 -3.48 -24.55
C LYS A 48 1.68 -2.11 -23.90
N LEU A 49 1.90 -2.05 -22.59
CA LEU A 49 2.03 -0.79 -21.87
C LEU A 49 3.49 -0.34 -21.85
N LYS A 50 3.76 0.82 -22.43
CA LYS A 50 5.12 1.39 -22.47
C LYS A 50 5.63 1.82 -21.09
N ARG A 51 4.70 2.21 -20.21
CA ARG A 51 4.96 2.73 -18.86
C ARG A 51 4.09 2.02 -17.84
N VAL A 52 4.49 2.09 -16.58
CA VAL A 52 3.73 1.54 -15.46
C VAL A 52 2.44 2.37 -15.26
N PRO A 53 1.26 1.76 -15.23
CA PRO A 53 0.04 2.44 -14.82
C PRO A 53 0.14 2.92 -13.37
N MET A 54 -0.15 4.20 -13.12
CA MET A 54 -0.14 4.76 -11.76
C MET A 54 -1.01 4.00 -10.76
N ILE A 55 -2.11 3.41 -11.24
CA ILE A 55 -3.02 2.60 -10.41
C ILE A 55 -2.32 1.41 -9.73
N ILE A 56 -1.27 0.84 -10.35
CA ILE A 56 -0.47 -0.23 -9.71
C ILE A 56 0.25 0.31 -8.47
N LEU A 57 0.81 1.52 -8.56
CA LEU A 57 1.49 2.16 -7.44
C LEU A 57 0.50 2.62 -6.36
N TYR A 58 -0.67 3.10 -6.75
CA TYR A 58 -1.74 3.47 -5.81
C TYR A 58 -2.27 2.26 -5.03
N GLU A 59 -2.40 1.11 -5.69
CA GLU A 59 -2.77 -0.13 -5.03
C GLU A 59 -1.63 -0.63 -4.12
N GLY A 60 -0.37 -0.50 -4.53
CA GLY A 60 0.78 -0.83 -3.67
C GLY A 60 0.79 -0.03 -2.36
N ILE A 61 0.60 1.29 -2.43
CA ILE A 61 0.53 2.11 -1.21
C ILE A 61 -0.73 1.81 -0.39
N ALA A 62 -1.86 1.46 -1.02
CA ALA A 62 -3.07 1.04 -0.30
C ALA A 62 -2.85 -0.27 0.46
N GLN A 63 -2.21 -1.27 -0.16
CA GLN A 63 -1.83 -2.54 0.47
C GLN A 63 -0.90 -2.33 1.67
N SER A 64 0.16 -1.53 1.48
CA SER A 64 1.06 -1.17 2.58
C SER A 64 0.36 -0.43 3.72
N SER A 65 -0.66 0.37 3.40
CA SER A 65 -1.44 1.10 4.40
C SER A 65 -2.39 0.20 5.19
N ILE A 66 -2.91 -0.86 4.57
CA ILE A 66 -3.66 -1.91 5.24
C ILE A 66 -2.76 -2.67 6.23
N ILE A 67 -1.52 -2.99 5.83
CA ILE A 67 -0.53 -3.61 6.72
C ILE A 67 -0.32 -2.75 7.96
N LEU A 68 -0.02 -1.44 7.79
CA LEU A 68 0.16 -0.53 8.92
C LEU A 68 -1.10 -0.46 9.80
N THR A 69 -2.29 -0.45 9.20
CA THR A 69 -3.55 -0.42 9.97
C THR A 69 -3.69 -1.64 10.86
N GLN A 70 -3.39 -2.84 10.37
CA GLN A 70 -3.46 -4.06 11.18
C GLN A 70 -2.40 -4.08 12.29
N LEU A 71 -1.20 -3.56 12.03
CA LEU A 71 -0.16 -3.41 13.06
C LEU A 71 -0.55 -2.44 14.18
N MET A 72 -1.28 -1.37 13.84
CA MET A 72 -1.68 -0.33 14.79
C MET A 72 -3.00 -0.62 15.50
N THR A 73 -3.78 -1.60 15.00
CA THR A 73 -5.16 -1.85 15.46
C THR A 73 -5.32 -3.33 15.81
N LEU A 74 -6.16 -4.05 15.07
CA LEU A 74 -6.38 -5.49 15.21
C LEU A 74 -6.10 -6.17 13.87
N PRO A 75 -5.60 -7.42 13.89
CA PRO A 75 -5.45 -8.21 12.68
C PRO A 75 -6.81 -8.45 12.02
N LEU A 76 -6.79 -8.64 10.70
CA LEU A 76 -7.98 -8.99 9.92
C LEU A 76 -8.55 -10.34 10.40
N GLU A 77 -9.85 -10.42 10.61
CA GLU A 77 -10.55 -11.70 10.85
C GLU A 77 -10.89 -12.40 9.52
N ASP A 78 -11.12 -13.72 9.54
CA ASP A 78 -11.36 -14.51 8.32
C ASP A 78 -12.56 -14.02 7.49
N ASN A 79 -13.57 -13.45 8.15
CA ASN A 79 -14.78 -12.90 7.55
C ASN A 79 -14.67 -11.40 7.25
N GLU A 80 -13.48 -10.81 7.35
CA GLU A 80 -13.26 -9.39 7.11
C GLU A 80 -12.52 -9.15 5.78
N LEU A 81 -12.74 -7.97 5.19
CA LEU A 81 -12.02 -7.49 4.02
C LEU A 81 -11.55 -6.05 4.25
N PRO A 82 -10.25 -5.78 4.04
CA PRO A 82 -9.77 -4.41 4.03
C PRO A 82 -10.20 -3.73 2.73
N VAL A 83 -10.66 -2.49 2.84
CA VAL A 83 -11.07 -1.66 1.71
C VAL A 83 -10.41 -0.28 1.78
N LEU A 84 -10.02 0.22 0.61
CA LEU A 84 -9.68 1.62 0.41
C LEU A 84 -10.99 2.42 0.35
N GLY A 85 -11.21 3.30 1.31
CA GLY A 85 -12.43 4.11 1.39
C GLY A 85 -12.33 5.40 0.59
N TYR A 86 -11.23 6.12 0.75
CA TYR A 86 -10.98 7.41 0.10
C TYR A 86 -9.51 7.58 -0.22
N MET A 87 -9.22 8.28 -1.32
CA MET A 87 -7.88 8.68 -1.71
C MET A 87 -7.95 10.07 -2.35
N ASP A 88 -7.27 11.03 -1.73
CA ASP A 88 -6.93 12.32 -2.32
C ASP A 88 -5.48 12.29 -2.78
N LEU A 89 -5.24 12.68 -4.02
CA LEU A 89 -3.94 12.50 -4.66
C LEU A 89 -3.41 13.82 -5.23
N CYS A 90 -2.17 14.11 -4.89
CA CYS A 90 -1.35 15.11 -5.55
C CYS A 90 -0.25 14.38 -6.33
N GLN A 91 -0.50 14.18 -7.63
CA GLN A 91 0.44 13.52 -8.53
C GLN A 91 1.36 14.57 -9.17
N PHE A 92 2.65 14.24 -9.26
CA PHE A 92 3.64 15.03 -9.97
C PHE A 92 3.82 14.50 -11.39
N ASP A 93 4.18 15.37 -12.33
CA ASP A 93 4.44 15.01 -13.74
C ASP A 93 5.83 14.36 -13.90
N THR A 94 6.01 13.22 -13.24
CA THR A 94 7.24 12.43 -13.29
C THR A 94 7.00 11.12 -14.04
N PRO A 95 7.81 10.77 -15.05
CA PRO A 95 7.70 9.50 -15.74
C PRO A 95 7.90 8.31 -14.79
N VAL A 96 7.05 7.29 -14.94
CA VAL A 96 7.08 6.04 -14.19
C VAL A 96 7.35 4.89 -15.16
N GLU A 97 8.56 4.33 -15.06
CA GLU A 97 9.07 3.32 -15.99
C GLU A 97 9.09 1.94 -15.31
N TRP A 98 9.10 0.88 -16.11
CA TRP A 98 8.99 -0.49 -15.59
C TRP A 98 10.24 -0.95 -14.83
N GLU A 99 11.37 -0.34 -15.13
CA GLU A 99 12.68 -0.62 -14.56
C GLU A 99 12.95 0.17 -13.26
N ASP A 100 12.07 1.12 -12.91
CA ASP A 100 12.17 1.87 -11.66
C ASP A 100 11.88 0.96 -10.45
N GLU A 101 12.49 1.28 -9.31
CA GLU A 101 12.12 0.73 -8.00
C GLU A 101 11.43 1.82 -7.18
N PHE A 102 10.33 1.46 -6.52
CA PHE A 102 9.50 2.40 -5.77
C PHE A 102 9.55 2.14 -4.26
N LEU A 103 9.38 3.22 -3.52
CA LEU A 103 9.18 3.26 -2.09
C LEU A 103 7.78 3.81 -1.79
N PHE A 104 7.11 3.18 -0.84
CA PHE A 104 5.85 3.62 -0.27
C PHE A 104 6.08 3.99 1.19
N ASP A 105 6.06 5.29 1.48
CA ASP A 105 6.19 5.83 2.83
C ASP A 105 4.82 6.21 3.36
N ILE A 106 4.41 5.62 4.48
CA ILE A 106 3.07 5.77 5.04
C ILE A 106 3.18 6.19 6.49
N LYS A 107 2.46 7.25 6.84
CA LYS A 107 2.36 7.76 8.20
C LYS A 107 0.90 7.81 8.62
N GLY A 108 0.60 7.27 9.79
CA GLY A 108 -0.73 7.44 10.36
C GLY A 108 -0.98 8.88 10.79
N ILE A 109 -2.22 9.33 10.56
CA ILE A 109 -2.75 10.57 11.09
C ILE A 109 -3.63 10.23 12.29
N ARG A 110 -4.49 9.22 12.12
CA ARG A 110 -5.44 8.77 13.14
C ARG A 110 -5.87 7.33 12.88
N PHE A 111 -5.93 6.53 13.95
CA PHE A 111 -6.53 5.21 13.95
C PHE A 111 -7.77 5.23 14.85
N VAL A 112 -8.86 4.61 14.40
CA VAL A 112 -10.10 4.46 15.17
C VAL A 112 -10.66 3.07 14.89
N SER A 113 -10.56 2.18 15.88
CA SER A 113 -10.94 0.76 15.70
C SER A 113 -10.23 0.19 14.45
N ARG A 114 -10.94 -0.48 13.55
CA ARG A 114 -10.41 -1.05 12.29
C ARG A 114 -10.41 -0.06 11.11
N LYS A 115 -10.19 1.23 11.39
CA LYS A 115 -10.16 2.31 10.38
C LYS A 115 -8.96 3.22 10.61
N ALA A 116 -8.39 3.72 9.53
CA ALA A 116 -7.25 4.63 9.60
C ALA A 116 -7.35 5.76 8.58
N LEU A 117 -6.91 6.95 8.99
CA LEU A 117 -6.56 8.06 8.11
C LEU A 117 -5.04 8.17 8.07
N MET A 118 -4.47 8.24 6.88
CA MET A 118 -3.04 8.20 6.65
C MET A 118 -2.62 9.21 5.61
N ARG A 119 -1.34 9.58 5.66
CA ARG A 119 -0.62 10.25 4.59
C ARG A 119 0.38 9.28 3.99
N GLY A 120 0.39 9.20 2.66
CA GLY A 120 1.29 8.36 1.89
C GLY A 120 2.16 9.20 0.95
N ASN A 121 3.39 8.74 0.69
CA ASN A 121 4.20 9.21 -0.42
C ASN A 121 4.64 8.01 -1.25
N ILE A 122 4.64 8.20 -2.56
CA ILE A 122 5.23 7.28 -3.53
C ILE A 122 6.46 7.98 -4.08
N SER A 123 7.62 7.37 -3.93
CA SER A 123 8.88 7.87 -4.49
C SER A 123 9.61 6.77 -5.25
N LYS A 124 10.46 7.16 -6.19
CA LYS A 124 11.49 6.26 -6.72
C LYS A 124 12.57 6.08 -5.65
N LYS A 125 13.29 4.97 -5.68
CA LYS A 125 14.40 4.69 -4.77
C LYS A 125 15.51 5.74 -4.78
N ASN A 126 15.63 6.53 -5.85
CA ASN A 126 16.54 7.67 -5.94
C ASN A 126 16.04 8.94 -5.21
N GLY A 127 14.88 8.87 -4.53
CA GLY A 127 14.28 9.98 -3.77
C GLY A 127 13.31 10.87 -4.57
N THR A 128 13.13 10.62 -5.88
CA THR A 128 12.19 11.41 -6.69
C THR A 128 10.75 11.12 -6.28
N ILE A 129 10.03 12.12 -5.76
CA ILE A 129 8.63 11.97 -5.37
C ILE A 129 7.74 11.95 -6.62
N ILE A 130 6.88 10.93 -6.70
CA ILE A 130 5.95 10.70 -7.81
C ILE A 130 4.54 11.14 -7.44
N ALA A 131 4.13 10.88 -6.19
CA ALA A 131 2.85 11.30 -5.67
C ALA A 131 2.88 11.43 -4.15
N SER A 132 2.06 12.35 -3.64
CA SER A 132 1.68 12.42 -2.23
C SER A 132 0.18 12.22 -2.12
N LEU A 133 -0.26 11.44 -1.12
CA LEU A 133 -1.65 11.02 -1.00
C LEU A 133 -2.14 11.19 0.43
N PHE A 134 -3.41 11.55 0.59
CA PHE A 134 -4.17 11.32 1.81
C PHE A 134 -5.14 10.18 1.54
N LEU A 135 -5.16 9.19 2.41
CA LEU A 135 -6.02 8.03 2.20
C LEU A 135 -6.71 7.57 3.48
N SER A 136 -7.87 6.95 3.31
CA SER A 136 -8.58 6.24 4.36
C SER A 136 -8.73 4.78 4.01
N VAL A 137 -8.49 3.92 5.00
CA VAL A 137 -8.77 2.48 4.89
C VAL A 137 -9.71 2.09 6.00
N ALA A 138 -10.52 1.08 5.73
CA ALA A 138 -11.44 0.50 6.68
C ALA A 138 -11.50 -1.02 6.47
N THR A 139 -11.88 -1.73 7.52
CA THR A 139 -12.27 -3.13 7.41
C THR A 139 -13.78 -3.24 7.35
N LEU A 140 -14.29 -4.03 6.39
CA LEU A 140 -15.70 -4.39 6.26
C LEU A 140 -15.87 -5.88 6.55
N GLN A 141 -17.05 -6.28 7.02
CA GLN A 141 -17.39 -7.70 6.99
C GLN A 141 -17.69 -8.13 5.55
N LYS A 142 -17.17 -9.29 5.16
CA LYS A 142 -17.63 -10.03 3.99
C LYS A 142 -19.12 -10.25 4.21
N GLY A 143 -19.95 -9.64 3.37
CA GLY A 143 -21.39 -9.77 3.51
C GLY A 143 -21.78 -11.24 3.66
N GLY A 144 -22.40 -11.58 4.78
CA GLY A 144 -23.43 -12.61 4.74
C GLY A 144 -24.48 -12.07 3.80
N GLY A 145 -24.68 -12.72 2.67
CA GLY A 145 -25.85 -12.44 1.85
C GLY A 145 -27.08 -12.63 2.73
N GLU A 146 -27.82 -11.56 2.93
CA GLU A 146 -29.28 -11.61 2.92
C GLU A 146 -29.74 -11.14 1.54
#